data_AF-A0A386TB78-F1
#
_entry.id   AF-A0A386TB78-F1
#
_cell.length_a   1.000
_cell.length_b   1.000
_cell.length_c   1.000
_cell.angle_alpha   90.00
_cell.angle_beta   90.00
_cell.angle_gamma   90.00
#
_symmetry.space_group_name_H-M   'P 1'
#
loop_
_entity.id
_entity.type
_entity.pdbx_description
1 polymer ?
#
loop_
_entity_poly.entity_id
_entity_poly.type
_entity_poly.pdbx_seq_one_letter_code
_entity_poly.pdbx_strand_id
1 'polypeptide(L)'
;MDSSADGRHFNMLIRALIPVQASVFEMQDWAGHPVAMPDCIEPIPGICLGDILAEELDADVPYGSLVVIRKSDNFTNISQAAGALVGEVLIGIIGRGLFPMMDEDSVLHALGQAYHHAAEADELLKLGLEPAAFRMGLSAVLGQYWGRPVDSHSVFAAQPAESAQISLRALTGTETPVTLNQWTLRLKALVEGRSARRAFEDQRGNVRIS
;
A
#
# COMPACT_ATOMS: atom_id res chain seq x y z
N MET A 1 17.42 -7.30 20.70
CA MET A 1 16.11 -7.40 20.04
C MET A 1 16.06 -8.73 19.33
N ASP A 2 14.99 -9.49 19.51
CA ASP A 2 14.82 -10.80 18.86
C ASP A 2 14.40 -10.54 17.41
N SER A 3 15.34 -10.68 16.46
CA SER A 3 15.13 -10.42 15.04
C SER A 3 13.96 -11.22 14.45
N SER A 4 13.66 -12.38 15.06
CA SER A 4 12.50 -13.18 14.67
C SER A 4 11.17 -12.52 15.07
N ALA A 5 11.15 -11.75 16.16
CA ALA A 5 9.96 -11.05 16.65
C ALA A 5 9.63 -9.83 15.79
N ASP A 6 10.63 -9.05 15.41
CA ASP A 6 10.46 -7.86 14.57
C ASP A 6 9.95 -8.25 13.17
N GLY A 7 10.53 -9.30 12.57
CA GLY A 7 10.06 -9.85 11.29
C GLY A 7 8.62 -10.39 11.36
N ARG A 8 8.23 -11.05 12.46
CA ARG A 8 6.83 -11.48 12.67
C ARG A 8 5.90 -10.29 12.82
N HIS A 9 6.30 -9.26 13.57
CA HIS A 9 5.50 -8.05 13.78
C HIS A 9 5.26 -7.30 12.47
N PHE A 10 6.31 -7.10 11.68
CA PHE A 10 6.20 -6.55 10.34
C PHE A 10 5.19 -7.33 9.48
N ASN A 11 5.34 -8.67 9.42
CA ASN A 11 4.44 -9.51 8.64
C ASN A 11 2.98 -9.41 9.10
N MET A 12 2.72 -9.26 10.41
CA MET A 12 1.36 -9.03 10.93
C MET A 12 0.79 -7.69 10.48
N LEU A 13 1.59 -6.62 10.52
CA LEU A 13 1.16 -5.29 10.05
C LEU A 13 0.84 -5.31 8.56
N ILE A 14 1.70 -5.93 7.74
CA ILE A 14 1.47 -6.03 6.28
C ILE A 14 0.16 -6.75 5.98
N ARG A 15 -0.14 -7.85 6.67
CA ARG A 15 -1.42 -8.58 6.51
C ARG A 15 -2.65 -7.75 6.90
N ALA A 16 -2.51 -6.86 7.88
CA ALA A 16 -3.60 -5.97 8.30
C ALA A 16 -3.80 -4.78 7.34
N LEU A 17 -2.72 -4.34 6.70
CA LEU A 17 -2.70 -3.17 5.80
C LEU A 17 -3.03 -3.54 4.35
N ILE A 18 -2.68 -4.74 3.89
CA ILE A 18 -2.80 -5.17 2.50
C ILE A 18 -3.61 -6.49 2.46
N PRO A 19 -4.79 -6.52 1.81
CA PRO A 19 -5.65 -7.70 1.78
C PRO A 19 -5.22 -8.75 0.73
N VAL A 20 -4.04 -8.59 0.14
CA VAL A 20 -3.46 -9.52 -0.83
C VAL A 20 -2.54 -10.48 -0.09
N GLN A 21 -2.58 -11.76 -0.45
CA GLN A 21 -1.67 -12.75 0.10
C GLN A 21 -0.22 -12.35 -0.21
N ALA A 22 0.65 -12.44 0.80
CA ALA A 22 2.07 -12.13 0.64
C ALA A 22 2.93 -13.36 0.96
N SER A 23 3.76 -13.77 0.00
CA SER A 23 4.86 -14.72 0.21
C SER A 23 6.11 -13.94 0.60
N VAL A 24 6.57 -14.13 1.84
CA VAL A 24 7.67 -13.36 2.43
C VAL A 24 8.96 -14.17 2.36
N PHE A 25 9.97 -13.61 1.69
CA PHE A 25 11.29 -14.19 1.54
C PHE A 25 12.31 -13.40 2.36
N GLU A 26 13.07 -14.11 3.18
CA GLU A 26 14.14 -13.54 3.98
C GLU A 26 15.48 -13.71 3.28
N MET A 27 16.19 -12.61 3.04
CA MET A 27 17.48 -12.60 2.38
C MET A 27 18.55 -12.04 3.33
N GLN A 28 19.58 -12.86 3.63
CA GLN A 28 20.58 -12.56 4.68
C GLN A 28 21.42 -11.31 4.36
N ASP A 29 21.81 -11.14 3.10
CA ASP A 29 22.65 -10.02 2.63
C ASP A 29 21.83 -8.86 2.05
N TRP A 30 20.52 -8.81 2.31
CA TRP A 30 19.69 -7.70 1.87
C TRP A 30 19.95 -6.45 2.71
N ALA A 31 20.68 -5.49 2.12
CA ALA A 31 20.96 -4.20 2.74
C ALA A 31 19.83 -3.18 2.55
N GLY A 32 18.86 -3.47 1.69
CA GLY A 32 17.75 -2.57 1.37
C GLY A 32 16.65 -2.55 2.43
N HIS A 33 15.73 -1.60 2.29
CA HIS A 33 14.43 -1.66 2.97
C HIS A 33 13.60 -2.84 2.42
N PRO A 34 12.57 -3.31 3.13
CA PRO A 34 11.63 -4.26 2.57
C PRO A 34 11.05 -3.77 1.24
N VAL A 35 10.93 -4.68 0.28
CA VAL A 35 10.34 -4.41 -1.04
C VAL A 35 9.22 -5.40 -1.33
N ALA A 36 8.19 -4.95 -2.03
CA ALA A 36 7.08 -5.79 -2.47
C ALA A 36 6.94 -5.72 -3.99
N MET A 37 6.72 -6.85 -4.61
CA MET A 37 6.54 -6.97 -6.06
C MET A 37 5.43 -7.97 -6.37
N PRO A 38 4.67 -7.81 -7.47
CA PRO A 38 3.73 -8.81 -7.92
C PRO A 38 4.43 -10.13 -8.26
N ASP A 39 3.79 -11.26 -8.00
CA ASP A 39 4.26 -12.57 -8.48
C ASP A 39 4.42 -12.60 -10.01
N CYS A 40 3.57 -11.84 -10.72
CA CYS A 40 3.54 -11.78 -12.18
C CYS A 40 4.51 -10.77 -12.81
N ILE A 41 5.43 -10.16 -12.05
CA ILE A 41 6.50 -9.39 -12.69
C ILE A 41 7.39 -10.35 -13.49
N GLU A 42 7.94 -9.92 -14.62
CA GLU A 42 8.81 -10.73 -15.47
C GLU A 42 10.27 -10.24 -15.38
N PRO A 43 11.08 -10.71 -14.42
CA PRO A 43 12.50 -10.40 -14.38
C PRO A 43 13.25 -10.92 -15.61
N ILE A 44 12.74 -12.00 -16.20
CA ILE A 44 13.20 -12.61 -17.43
C ILE A 44 12.02 -12.63 -18.40
N PRO A 45 12.18 -12.20 -19.67
CA PRO A 45 11.07 -12.16 -20.61
C PRO A 45 10.32 -13.49 -20.71
N GLY A 46 9.02 -13.46 -20.45
CA GLY A 46 8.14 -14.63 -20.50
C GLY A 46 8.22 -15.56 -19.28
N ILE A 47 8.95 -15.20 -18.22
CA ILE A 47 9.02 -15.98 -16.98
C ILE A 47 8.66 -15.07 -15.81
N CYS A 48 7.58 -15.42 -15.10
CA CYS A 48 7.13 -14.67 -13.94
C CYS A 48 8.03 -14.93 -12.73
N LEU A 49 8.17 -13.94 -11.85
CA LEU A 49 8.90 -14.08 -10.60
C LEU A 49 8.34 -15.22 -9.73
N GLY A 50 7.02 -15.36 -9.67
CA GLY A 50 6.38 -16.46 -8.93
C GLY A 50 6.85 -17.83 -9.42
N ASP A 51 6.97 -18.00 -10.74
CA ASP A 51 7.46 -19.25 -11.35
C ASP A 51 8.92 -19.48 -10.99
N ILE A 52 9.78 -18.46 -11.09
CA ILE A 52 11.19 -18.55 -10.70
C ILE A 52 11.32 -19.00 -9.24
N LEU A 53 10.54 -18.41 -8.34
CA LEU A 53 10.60 -18.74 -6.92
C LEU A 53 10.05 -20.13 -6.63
N ALA A 54 8.97 -20.54 -7.30
CA ALA A 54 8.40 -21.88 -7.16
C ALA A 54 9.35 -22.95 -7.67
N GLU A 55 9.99 -22.74 -8.83
CA GLU A 55 10.88 -23.73 -9.45
C GLU A 55 12.25 -23.79 -8.79
N GLU A 56 12.87 -22.66 -8.48
CA GLU A 56 14.25 -22.61 -7.99
C GLU A 56 14.36 -22.79 -6.47
N LEU A 57 13.32 -22.41 -5.72
CA LEU A 57 13.33 -22.44 -4.25
C LEU A 57 12.30 -23.38 -3.63
N ASP A 58 11.53 -24.12 -4.44
CA ASP A 58 10.40 -24.97 -3.99
C ASP A 58 9.42 -24.18 -3.10
N ALA A 59 9.22 -22.90 -3.44
CA ALA A 59 8.45 -21.98 -2.63
C ALA A 59 6.97 -21.94 -3.04
N ASP A 60 6.08 -21.86 -2.06
CA ASP A 60 4.67 -21.60 -2.31
C ASP A 60 4.45 -20.11 -2.61
N VAL A 61 4.29 -19.79 -3.90
CA VAL A 61 3.95 -18.44 -4.38
C VAL A 61 2.59 -18.50 -5.11
N PRO A 62 1.49 -18.21 -4.39
CA PRO A 62 0.16 -18.26 -4.97
C PRO A 62 -0.02 -17.24 -6.10
N TYR A 63 -0.80 -17.62 -7.11
CA TYR A 63 -1.10 -16.73 -8.24
C TYR A 63 -1.77 -15.43 -7.79
N GLY A 64 -1.27 -14.31 -8.30
CA GLY A 64 -1.77 -12.98 -7.99
C GLY A 64 -1.45 -12.52 -6.56
N SER A 65 -0.42 -13.09 -5.95
CA SER A 65 0.10 -12.68 -4.64
C SER A 65 1.12 -11.55 -4.76
N LEU A 66 1.56 -11.05 -3.60
CA LEU A 66 2.74 -10.21 -3.49
C LEU A 66 3.93 -11.05 -3.01
N VAL A 67 5.07 -10.87 -3.64
CA VAL A 67 6.36 -11.33 -3.13
C VAL A 67 6.96 -10.20 -2.32
N VAL A 68 7.26 -10.46 -1.05
CA VAL A 68 7.93 -9.48 -0.16
C VAL A 68 9.32 -9.98 0.15
N ILE A 69 10.34 -9.20 -0.22
CA ILE A 69 11.74 -9.49 0.10
C ILE A 69 12.15 -8.56 1.24
N ARG A 70 12.68 -9.15 2.32
CA ARG A 70 13.21 -8.39 3.47
C ARG A 70 14.38 -9.11 4.13
N LYS A 71 15.06 -8.40 5.03
CA LYS A 71 15.94 -9.01 6.04
C LYS A 71 15.15 -9.15 7.35
N SER A 72 15.52 -10.10 8.22
CA SER A 72 14.83 -10.33 9.50
C SER A 72 15.05 -9.23 10.54
N ASP A 73 16.19 -8.54 10.50
CA ASP A 73 16.64 -7.58 11.51
C ASP A 73 16.91 -6.16 11.00
N ASN A 74 16.55 -5.85 9.75
CA ASN A 74 16.87 -4.55 9.15
C ASN A 74 15.74 -3.52 9.30
N PHE A 75 15.10 -3.48 10.47
CA PHE A 75 14.06 -2.51 10.78
C PHE A 75 14.57 -1.48 11.78
N THR A 76 14.95 -0.29 11.30
CA THR A 76 15.18 0.85 12.20
C THR A 76 13.89 1.26 12.92
N ASN A 77 12.76 1.21 12.21
CA ASN A 77 11.41 1.33 12.77
C ASN A 77 10.43 0.51 11.90
N ILE A 78 9.75 -0.47 12.52
CA ILE A 78 8.86 -1.40 11.82
C ILE A 78 7.66 -0.69 11.19
N SER A 79 7.08 0.29 11.89
CA SER A 79 5.92 1.04 11.40
C SER A 79 6.29 1.91 10.20
N GLN A 80 7.47 2.53 10.24
CA GLN A 80 8.02 3.26 9.09
C GLN A 80 8.27 2.34 7.89
N ALA A 81 8.86 1.17 8.12
CA ALA A 81 9.07 0.19 7.06
C ALA A 81 7.75 -0.31 6.47
N ALA A 82 6.72 -0.51 7.29
CA ALA A 82 5.38 -0.90 6.82
C ALA A 82 4.74 0.20 5.96
N GLY A 83 4.90 1.47 6.36
CA GLY A 83 4.45 2.61 5.57
C GLY A 83 5.14 2.71 4.21
N ALA A 84 6.46 2.51 4.20
CA ALA A 84 7.24 2.48 2.96
C ALA A 84 6.77 1.34 2.04
N LEU A 85 6.60 0.11 2.57
CA LEU A 85 6.13 -1.03 1.78
C LEU A 85 4.74 -0.78 1.18
N VAL A 86 3.81 -0.20 1.95
CA VAL A 86 2.49 0.16 1.43
C VAL A 86 2.63 1.17 0.27
N GLY A 87 3.51 2.16 0.40
CA GLY A 87 3.81 3.11 -0.68
C GLY A 87 4.28 2.43 -1.96
N GLU A 88 5.25 1.51 -1.85
CA GLU A 88 5.78 0.72 -2.98
C GLU A 88 4.67 -0.10 -3.65
N VAL A 89 3.83 -0.76 -2.86
CA VAL A 89 2.71 -1.54 -3.38
C VAL A 89 1.69 -0.67 -4.11
N LEU A 90 1.38 0.52 -3.60
CA LEU A 90 0.49 1.46 -4.27
C LEU A 90 1.06 1.93 -5.61
N ILE A 91 2.35 2.29 -5.66
CA ILE A 91 3.04 2.65 -6.91
C ILE A 91 2.98 1.48 -7.90
N GLY A 92 3.29 0.27 -7.44
CA GLY A 92 3.23 -0.95 -8.25
C GLY A 92 1.82 -1.23 -8.79
N ILE A 93 0.77 -0.93 -8.03
CA ILE A 93 -0.62 -1.07 -8.48
C ILE A 93 -0.96 -0.06 -9.59
N ILE A 94 -0.55 1.20 -9.43
CA ILE A 94 -0.79 2.25 -10.42
C ILE A 94 -0.08 1.95 -11.73
N GLY A 95 1.21 1.57 -11.66
CA GLY A 95 2.04 1.26 -12.84
C GLY A 95 1.55 0.07 -13.69
N ARG A 96 0.54 -0.69 -13.23
CA ARG A 96 -0.07 -1.80 -13.99
C ARG A 96 -1.11 -1.34 -15.01
N GLY A 97 -1.38 -0.03 -15.11
CA GLY A 97 -2.22 0.54 -16.18
C GLY A 97 -3.72 0.18 -16.08
N LEU A 98 -4.19 -0.25 -14.91
CA LEU A 98 -5.60 -0.64 -14.69
C LEU A 98 -6.53 0.57 -14.44
N PHE A 99 -6.00 1.79 -14.49
CA PHE A 99 -6.70 3.06 -14.30
C PHE A 99 -6.80 3.89 -15.61
N PRO A 100 -7.32 3.32 -16.72
CA PRO A 100 -7.48 4.10 -17.95
C PRO A 100 -8.44 5.27 -17.69
N MET A 101 -8.05 6.48 -18.10
CA MET A 101 -8.80 7.74 -17.98
C MET A 101 -8.75 8.48 -16.63
N MET A 102 -8.11 7.93 -15.58
CA MET A 102 -7.86 8.69 -14.35
C MET A 102 -6.42 9.22 -14.33
N ASP A 103 -6.24 10.40 -13.76
CA ASP A 103 -4.91 10.93 -13.44
C ASP A 103 -4.27 10.03 -12.37
N GLU A 104 -3.26 9.24 -12.78
CA GLU A 104 -2.55 8.27 -11.94
C GLU A 104 -2.02 8.91 -10.65
N ASP A 105 -1.53 10.15 -10.74
CA ASP A 105 -1.04 10.92 -9.59
C ASP A 105 -2.18 11.25 -8.63
N SER A 106 -3.34 11.66 -9.14
CA SER A 106 -4.52 11.92 -8.32
C SER A 106 -5.04 10.65 -7.63
N VAL A 107 -5.01 9.50 -8.31
CA VAL A 107 -5.40 8.21 -7.72
C VAL A 107 -4.43 7.81 -6.62
N LEU A 108 -3.12 7.86 -6.92
CA LEU A 108 -2.07 7.53 -5.97
C LEU A 108 -2.11 8.44 -4.74
N HIS A 109 -2.36 9.73 -4.94
CA HIS A 109 -2.55 10.70 -3.86
C HIS A 109 -3.78 10.39 -3.02
N ALA A 110 -4.92 10.05 -3.63
CA ALA A 110 -6.13 9.69 -2.89
C ALA A 110 -5.94 8.43 -2.05
N LEU A 111 -5.25 7.42 -2.58
CA LEU A 111 -4.95 6.17 -1.86
C LEU A 111 -3.90 6.39 -0.76
N GLY A 112 -2.84 7.15 -1.04
CA GLY A 112 -1.84 7.53 -0.06
C GLY A 112 -2.45 8.30 1.11
N GLN A 113 -3.34 9.25 0.84
CA GLN A 113 -4.07 9.98 1.87
C GLN A 113 -5.00 9.06 2.68
N ALA A 114 -5.65 8.08 2.04
CA ALA A 114 -6.49 7.10 2.71
C ALA A 114 -5.67 6.28 3.71
N TYR A 115 -4.51 5.76 3.32
CA TYR A 115 -3.61 5.04 4.22
C TYR A 115 -3.00 5.94 5.30
N HIS A 116 -2.68 7.19 4.97
CA HIS A 116 -2.20 8.17 5.93
C HIS A 116 -3.23 8.38 7.07
N HIS A 117 -4.52 8.44 6.76
CA HIS A 117 -5.58 8.49 7.76
C HIS A 117 -5.81 7.15 8.45
N ALA A 118 -5.86 6.04 7.69
CA ALA A 118 -6.09 4.70 8.22
C ALA A 118 -5.05 4.27 9.25
N ALA A 119 -3.84 4.86 9.24
CA ALA A 119 -2.81 4.64 10.25
C ALA A 119 -3.28 4.88 11.70
N GLU A 120 -4.31 5.72 11.92
CA GLU A 120 -4.91 5.98 13.24
C GLU A 120 -6.03 4.98 13.60
N ALA A 121 -6.34 4.00 12.76
CA ALA A 121 -7.36 3.00 13.05
C ALA A 121 -7.01 2.17 14.30
N ASP A 122 -7.97 2.02 15.21
CA ASP A 122 -7.81 1.29 16.47
C ASP A 122 -7.23 -0.12 16.29
N GLU A 123 -7.60 -0.79 15.21
CA GLU A 123 -7.10 -2.13 14.88
C GLU A 123 -5.59 -2.12 14.64
N LEU A 124 -5.06 -1.11 13.95
CA LEU A 124 -3.62 -0.99 13.68
C LEU A 124 -2.85 -0.55 14.91
N LEU A 125 -3.43 0.35 15.71
CA LEU A 125 -2.85 0.78 16.99
C LEU A 125 -2.71 -0.40 17.96
N LYS A 126 -3.72 -1.28 18.03
CA LYS A 126 -3.68 -2.51 18.85
C LYS A 126 -2.64 -3.51 18.36
N LEU A 127 -2.34 -3.52 17.06
CA LEU A 127 -1.25 -4.29 16.47
C LEU A 127 0.12 -3.64 16.68
N GLY A 128 0.20 -2.50 17.37
CA GLY A 128 1.46 -1.80 17.67
C GLY A 128 1.99 -0.94 16.53
N LEU A 129 1.13 -0.52 15.58
CA LEU A 129 1.50 0.46 14.58
C LEU A 129 1.66 1.84 15.22
N GLU A 130 2.79 2.49 14.97
CA GLU A 130 3.03 3.90 15.31
C GLU A 130 2.62 4.79 14.12
N PRO A 131 1.53 5.58 14.23
CA PRO A 131 0.99 6.31 13.07
C PRO A 131 1.98 7.31 12.49
N ALA A 132 2.71 8.03 13.33
CA ALA A 132 3.69 9.02 12.88
C ALA A 132 4.81 8.36 12.05
N ALA A 133 5.38 7.26 12.54
CA ALA A 133 6.42 6.53 11.85
C ALA A 133 5.91 5.94 10.52
N PHE A 134 4.72 5.32 10.52
CA PHE A 134 4.07 4.82 9.31
C PHE A 134 3.87 5.91 8.26
N ARG A 135 3.33 7.06 8.66
CA ARG A 135 3.10 8.21 7.77
C ARG A 135 4.40 8.75 7.19
N MET A 136 5.49 8.77 7.97
CA MET A 136 6.81 9.16 7.47
C MET A 136 7.29 8.21 6.36
N GLY A 137 7.20 6.90 6.58
CA GLY A 137 7.61 5.90 5.58
C GLY A 137 6.79 5.98 4.30
N LEU A 138 5.46 6.06 4.42
CA LEU A 138 4.56 6.22 3.29
C LEU A 138 4.83 7.50 2.50
N SER A 139 4.99 8.62 3.20
CA SER A 139 5.24 9.93 2.57
C SER A 139 6.62 9.98 1.90
N ALA A 140 7.63 9.31 2.46
CA ALA A 140 8.97 9.27 1.87
C ALA A 140 8.95 8.59 0.49
N VAL A 141 8.33 7.41 0.39
CA VAL A 141 8.24 6.65 -0.87
C VAL A 141 7.42 7.40 -1.92
N LEU A 142 6.23 7.88 -1.55
CA LEU A 142 5.37 8.61 -2.49
C LEU A 142 5.96 9.98 -2.89
N GLY A 143 6.65 10.64 -1.96
CA GLY A 143 7.39 11.87 -2.24
C GLY A 143 8.52 11.66 -3.25
N GLN A 144 9.28 10.56 -3.13
CA GLN A 144 10.32 10.19 -4.08
C GLN A 144 9.75 9.89 -5.47
N TYR A 145 8.63 9.16 -5.54
CA TYR A 145 7.93 8.91 -6.80
C TYR A 145 7.56 10.21 -7.53
N TRP A 146 7.11 11.23 -6.79
CA TRP A 146 6.79 12.56 -7.32
C TRP A 146 8.00 13.50 -7.47
N GLY A 147 9.24 13.01 -7.29
CA GLY A 147 10.45 13.82 -7.43
C GLY A 147 10.61 14.92 -6.37
N ARG A 148 9.94 14.82 -5.22
CA ARG A 148 10.08 15.78 -4.12
C ARG A 148 11.37 15.54 -3.34
N PRO A 149 12.04 16.60 -2.85
CA PRO A 149 13.22 16.44 -2.01
C PRO A 149 12.85 15.72 -0.70
N VAL A 150 13.75 14.83 -0.26
CA VAL A 150 13.60 13.92 0.88
C VAL A 150 13.21 14.64 2.19
N ASP A 151 13.55 15.92 2.32
CA ASP A 151 13.29 16.75 3.49
C ASP A 151 11.86 17.36 3.52
N SER A 152 11.01 17.02 2.55
CA SER A 152 9.62 17.50 2.51
C SER A 152 8.75 16.75 3.53
N HIS A 153 8.60 17.32 4.73
CA HIS A 153 8.05 16.62 5.90
C HIS A 153 6.58 16.20 5.86
N SER A 154 5.81 16.48 4.81
CA SER A 154 4.51 15.81 4.64
C SER A 154 3.96 16.03 3.25
N VAL A 155 3.83 14.93 2.50
CA VAL A 155 3.16 14.92 1.20
C VAL A 155 1.65 15.14 1.36
N PHE A 156 1.10 14.81 2.53
CA PHE A 156 -0.33 14.77 2.83
C PHE A 156 -0.79 15.83 3.85
N ALA A 157 0.03 16.81 4.21
CA ALA A 157 -0.33 17.80 5.23
C ALA A 157 -1.39 18.81 4.76
N ALA A 158 -2.35 19.05 5.65
CA ALA A 158 -3.34 20.13 5.70
C ALA A 158 -4.39 20.18 4.57
N GLN A 159 -5.29 19.20 4.54
CA GLN A 159 -6.69 19.50 4.18
C GLN A 159 -7.61 19.11 5.36
N PRO A 160 -8.54 20.00 5.77
CA PRO A 160 -9.47 19.70 6.86
C PRO A 160 -10.37 18.52 6.51
N ALA A 161 -10.84 17.87 7.57
CA ALA A 161 -11.60 16.61 7.61
C ALA A 161 -13.02 16.66 7.00
N GLU A 162 -13.27 17.43 5.93
CA GLU A 162 -14.59 17.46 5.27
C GLU A 162 -14.72 16.44 4.14
N SER A 163 -13.63 15.80 3.70
CA SER A 163 -13.71 14.82 2.63
C SER A 163 -13.78 13.39 3.18
N ALA A 164 -15.00 12.83 3.24
CA ALA A 164 -15.34 11.43 3.57
C ALA A 164 -14.10 10.52 3.70
N GLN A 165 -13.66 10.31 4.95
CA GLN A 165 -12.47 9.53 5.26
C GLN A 165 -12.69 8.08 4.83
N ILE A 166 -11.76 7.55 4.05
CA ILE A 166 -11.77 6.13 3.67
C ILE A 166 -11.33 5.35 4.91
N SER A 167 -12.20 4.49 5.43
CA SER A 167 -11.86 3.63 6.56
C SER A 167 -10.86 2.55 6.15
N LEU A 168 -10.08 2.04 7.11
CA LEU A 168 -9.22 0.88 6.87
C LEU A 168 -10.00 -0.29 6.26
N ARG A 169 -11.22 -0.54 6.77
CA ARG A 169 -12.12 -1.57 6.23
C ARG A 169 -12.50 -1.33 4.77
N ALA A 170 -12.60 -0.09 4.29
CA ALA A 170 -12.83 0.17 2.88
C ALA A 170 -11.60 -0.16 2.00
N LEU A 171 -10.39 -0.04 2.56
CA LEU A 171 -9.13 -0.39 1.88
C LEU A 171 -8.87 -1.90 1.89
N THR A 172 -9.23 -2.59 2.98
CA THR A 172 -8.79 -3.97 3.27
C THR A 172 -9.91 -4.99 3.48
N GLY A 173 -11.17 -4.56 3.56
CA GLY A 173 -12.29 -5.29 4.18
C GLY A 173 -12.77 -6.56 3.45
N THR A 174 -11.91 -7.56 3.41
CA THR A 174 -12.24 -8.92 2.99
C THR A 174 -11.89 -9.90 4.08
N GLU A 175 -12.81 -10.83 4.34
CA GLU A 175 -12.57 -11.94 5.27
C GLU A 175 -11.55 -12.94 4.69
N THR A 176 -11.42 -12.98 3.36
CA THR A 176 -10.47 -13.83 2.63
C THR A 176 -9.47 -12.97 1.85
N PRO A 177 -8.19 -13.38 1.74
CA PRO A 177 -7.25 -12.71 0.86
C PRO A 177 -7.77 -12.64 -0.58
N VAL A 178 -7.53 -11.52 -1.23
CA VAL A 178 -7.86 -11.31 -2.65
C VAL A 178 -6.60 -11.33 -3.50
N THR A 179 -6.73 -11.62 -4.79
CA THR A 179 -5.60 -11.44 -5.71
C THR A 179 -5.29 -9.95 -5.87
N LEU A 180 -4.05 -9.63 -6.25
CA LEU A 180 -3.61 -8.27 -6.50
C LEU A 180 -4.53 -7.57 -7.53
N ASN A 181 -4.95 -8.28 -8.58
CA ASN A 181 -5.91 -7.76 -9.57
C ASN A 181 -7.27 -7.42 -8.96
N GLN A 182 -7.83 -8.31 -8.14
CA GLN A 182 -9.10 -8.06 -7.47
C GLN A 182 -9.00 -6.87 -6.52
N TRP A 183 -7.89 -6.74 -5.81
CA TRP A 183 -7.65 -5.59 -4.95
C TRP A 183 -7.50 -4.29 -5.74
N THR A 184 -6.71 -4.28 -6.82
CA THR A 184 -6.57 -3.11 -7.71
C THR A 184 -7.92 -2.63 -8.23
N LEU A 185 -8.78 -3.54 -8.69
CA LEU A 185 -10.12 -3.19 -9.19
C LEU A 185 -11.02 -2.60 -8.10
N ARG A 186 -10.89 -3.06 -6.85
CA ARG A 186 -11.63 -2.50 -5.70
C ARG A 186 -11.15 -1.10 -5.35
N LEU A 187 -9.84 -0.88 -5.32
CA LEU A 187 -9.25 0.44 -5.08
C LEU A 187 -9.69 1.43 -6.17
N LYS A 188 -9.74 0.98 -7.43
CA LYS A 188 -10.30 1.76 -8.54
C LYS A 188 -11.76 2.15 -8.31
N ALA A 189 -12.63 1.19 -8.02
CA ALA A 189 -14.04 1.46 -7.76
C ALA A 189 -14.25 2.41 -6.57
N LEU A 190 -13.42 2.29 -5.54
CA LEU A 190 -13.42 3.16 -4.37
C LEU A 190 -13.07 4.61 -4.73
N VAL A 191 -12.04 4.81 -5.54
CA VAL A 191 -11.60 6.14 -5.99
C VAL A 191 -12.63 6.77 -6.95
N GLU A 192 -13.11 6.01 -7.94
CA GLU A 192 -14.13 6.47 -8.90
C GLU A 192 -15.44 6.87 -8.20
N GLY A 193 -15.91 6.06 -7.24
CA GLY A 193 -17.11 6.36 -6.47
C GLY A 193 -16.98 7.66 -5.66
N ARG A 194 -15.77 8.02 -5.23
CA ARG A 194 -15.51 9.28 -4.53
C ARG A 194 -15.53 10.47 -5.49
N SER A 195 -14.88 10.34 -6.65
CA SER A 195 -14.88 11.37 -7.69
C SER A 195 -16.31 11.70 -8.14
N ALA A 196 -17.16 10.67 -8.32
CA ALA A 196 -18.57 10.85 -8.67
C ALA A 196 -19.37 11.59 -7.57
N ARG A 197 -19.14 11.26 -6.29
CA ARG A 197 -19.81 11.94 -5.16
C ARG A 197 -19.42 13.41 -5.05
N ARG A 198 -18.13 13.74 -5.16
CA ARG A 198 -17.65 15.13 -5.14
C ARG A 198 -18.26 15.96 -6.29
N ALA A 199 -18.25 15.42 -7.51
CA ALA A 199 -18.86 16.08 -8.67
C ALA A 199 -20.36 16.37 -8.45
N PHE A 200 -21.07 15.49 -7.76
CA PHE A 200 -22.49 15.65 -7.46
C PHE A 200 -22.75 16.67 -6.32
N GLU A 201 -21.89 16.72 -5.31
CA GLU A 201 -21.95 17.73 -4.25
C GLU A 201 -21.67 19.15 -4.80
N ASP A 202 -20.66 19.29 -5.66
CA ASP A 202 -20.35 20.55 -6.34
C ASP A 202 -21.51 21.05 -7.23
N GLN A 203 -22.24 20.12 -7.87
CA GLN A 203 -23.43 20.47 -8.65
C GLN A 203 -24.61 20.92 -7.79
N ARG A 204 -24.76 20.40 -6.56
CA ARG A 204 -25.84 20.80 -5.63
C ARG A 204 -25.57 22.14 -4.96
N GLY A 205 -24.32 22.54 -4.80
CA GLY A 205 -23.93 23.84 -4.22
C GLY A 205 -24.54 25.05 -4.93
N ASN A 206 -24.95 24.91 -6.19
CA ASN A 206 -25.50 25.99 -7.02
C ASN A 206 -27.03 25.94 -7.22
N VAL A 207 -27.76 24.97 -6.63
CA VAL A 207 -29.22 24.87 -6.81
C VAL A 207 -29.93 25.13 -5.48
N ARG A 208 -30.32 26.40 -5.27
CA ARG A 208 -31.37 26.75 -4.31
C ARG A 208 -32.71 26.64 -5.02
N ILE A 209 -33.55 25.70 -4.60
CA ILE A 209 -34.97 25.70 -4.94
C ILE A 209 -35.59 26.83 -4.10
N SER A 210 -36.05 27.89 -4.77
CA SER A 210 -36.90 28.94 -4.17
C SER A 210 -38.35 28.46 -4.10
#